data_AF-A0AAJ5UTR6-F1
#
_entry.id   AF-A0AAJ5UTR6-F1
#
_cell.length_a   1.000
_cell.length_b   1.000
_cell.length_c   1.000
_cell.angle_alpha   90.00
_cell.angle_beta   90.00
_cell.angle_gamma   90.00
#
_symmetry.space_group_name_H-M   'P 1'
#
loop_
_entity.id
_entity.type
_entity.pdbx_description
1 polymer ?
#
loop_
_entity_poly.entity_id
_entity_poly.type
_entity_poly.pdbx_seq_one_letter_code
_entity_poly.pdbx_strand_id
1 'polypeptide(L)'
;MSMQYEQLFEKIRPAIDSKIAEFKYYQYDAITAEELWRYCVEKKWRKKKVEQLRLHEVISTIFAVSPSDIVSFNQVEFLQSNNWFEEVNNEELQLLLGPVKT
;
A
#
# COMPACT_ATOMS: atom_id res chain seq x y z
N MET A 1 3.14 -4.93 27.72
CA MET A 1 3.61 -3.67 27.11
C MET A 1 2.81 -3.38 25.83
N SER A 2 1.52 -3.06 25.94
CA SER A 2 0.64 -2.75 24.80
C SER A 2 0.08 -1.32 24.83
N MET A 3 0.18 -0.63 25.97
CA MET A 3 -0.45 0.68 26.22
C MET A 3 0.06 1.85 25.36
N GLN A 4 1.24 1.75 24.74
CA GLN A 4 1.75 2.83 23.88
C GLN A 4 1.15 2.84 22.48
N TYR A 5 0.75 1.69 21.93
CA TYR A 5 0.23 1.60 20.56
C TYR A 5 -1.20 2.13 20.46
N GLU A 6 -2.08 1.80 21.41
CA GLU A 6 -3.47 2.30 21.43
C GLU A 6 -3.52 3.82 21.57
N GLN A 7 -2.72 4.41 22.46
CA GLN A 7 -2.66 5.86 22.64
C GLN A 7 -2.10 6.60 21.40
N LEU A 8 -1.17 5.98 20.69
CA LEU A 8 -0.62 6.53 19.46
C LEU A 8 -1.64 6.41 18.32
N PHE A 9 -2.34 5.28 18.24
CA PHE A 9 -3.38 5.02 17.26
C PHE A 9 -4.55 6.00 17.40
N GLU A 10 -5.05 6.24 18.62
CA GLU A 10 -6.09 7.24 18.89
C GLU A 10 -5.68 8.66 18.46
N LYS A 11 -4.39 9.01 18.55
CA LYS A 11 -3.89 10.32 18.09
C LYS A 11 -3.74 10.43 16.58
N ILE A 12 -3.46 9.31 15.90
CA ILE A 12 -3.26 9.28 14.45
C ILE A 12 -4.59 9.11 13.72
N ARG A 13 -5.57 8.46 14.33
CA ARG A 13 -6.87 8.16 13.75
C ARG A 13 -7.57 9.35 13.09
N PRO A 14 -7.62 10.57 13.70
CA PRO A 14 -8.21 11.73 13.04
C PRO A 14 -7.51 12.11 11.72
N ALA A 15 -6.19 11.94 11.64
CA ALA A 15 -5.43 12.21 10.41
C ALA A 15 -5.72 11.18 9.32
N ILE A 16 -5.82 9.90 9.68
CA ILE A 16 -6.21 8.83 8.76
C ILE A 16 -7.63 9.06 8.26
N ASP A 17 -8.59 9.29 9.15
CA ASP A 17 -10.00 9.51 8.80
C ASP A 17 -10.14 10.74 7.88
N SER A 18 -9.44 11.83 8.19
CA SER A 18 -9.39 13.03 7.33
C SER A 18 -8.82 12.71 5.95
N LYS A 19 -7.77 11.89 5.86
CA LYS A 19 -7.13 11.54 4.60
C LYS A 19 -8.01 10.60 3.75
N ILE A 20 -8.70 9.66 4.39
CA ILE A 20 -9.69 8.81 3.72
C ILE A 20 -10.87 9.63 3.20
N ALA A 21 -11.36 10.60 3.97
CA ALA A 21 -12.40 11.52 3.50
C ALA A 21 -11.95 12.32 2.27
N GLU A 22 -10.70 12.78 2.24
CA GLU A 22 -10.08 13.41 1.06
C GLU A 22 -10.05 12.45 -0.15
N PHE A 23 -9.64 11.20 0.04
CA PHE A 23 -9.63 10.21 -1.05
C PHE A 23 -11.02 9.95 -1.62
N LYS A 24 -12.04 9.83 -0.76
CA LYS A 24 -13.44 9.73 -1.17
C LYS A 24 -13.91 10.96 -1.94
N TYR A 25 -13.51 12.15 -1.52
CA TYR A 25 -13.80 13.38 -2.26
C TYR A 25 -13.22 13.35 -3.68
N TYR A 26 -12.04 12.75 -3.86
CA TYR A 26 -11.43 12.50 -5.16
C TYR A 26 -11.95 11.25 -5.89
N GLN A 27 -13.05 10.64 -5.44
CA GLN A 27 -13.67 9.44 -6.05
C GLN A 27 -12.83 8.16 -5.93
N TYR A 28 -11.93 8.08 -4.94
CA TYR A 28 -11.17 6.88 -4.59
C TYR A 28 -11.78 6.15 -3.39
N ASP A 29 -13.07 5.82 -3.46
CA ASP A 29 -13.82 5.22 -2.35
C ASP A 29 -13.35 3.80 -1.96
N ALA A 30 -12.68 3.11 -2.88
CA ALA A 30 -12.16 1.76 -2.67
C ALA A 30 -10.96 1.72 -1.70
N ILE A 31 -10.26 2.84 -1.49
CA ILE A 31 -9.08 2.88 -0.63
C ILE A 31 -9.51 2.89 0.84
N THR A 32 -9.08 1.88 1.59
CA THR A 32 -9.41 1.78 3.03
C THR A 32 -8.33 2.39 3.93
N ALA A 33 -8.71 2.65 5.18
CA ALA A 33 -7.77 3.09 6.21
C ALA A 33 -6.65 2.05 6.44
N GLU A 34 -6.98 0.75 6.38
CA GLU A 34 -5.98 -0.31 6.51
C GLU A 34 -5.00 -0.30 5.34
N GLU A 35 -5.45 -0.09 4.11
CA GLU A 35 -4.58 -0.03 2.93
C GLU A 35 -3.61 1.15 2.98
N LEU A 36 -4.11 2.33 3.37
CA LEU A 36 -3.27 3.51 3.59
C LEU A 36 -2.20 3.24 4.65
N TRP A 37 -2.59 2.62 5.77
CA TRP A 37 -1.67 2.29 6.85
C TRP A 37 -0.62 1.26 6.42
N ARG A 38 -1.06 0.18 5.74
CA ARG A 38 -0.18 -0.85 5.17
C ARG A 38 0.85 -0.24 4.22
N TYR A 39 0.41 0.62 3.30
CA TYR A 39 1.30 1.33 2.39
C TYR A 39 2.34 2.18 3.14
N CYS A 40 1.95 2.87 4.20
CA CYS A 40 2.89 3.65 5.00
C CYS A 40 3.94 2.76 5.67
N VAL A 41 3.54 1.65 6.28
CA VAL A 41 4.44 0.71 6.97
C VAL A 41 5.39 0.03 5.98
N GLU A 42 4.87 -0.53 4.91
CA GLU A 42 5.63 -1.40 3.99
C GLU A 42 6.46 -0.62 2.97
N LYS A 43 5.99 0.58 2.56
CA LYS A 43 6.67 1.40 1.56
C LYS A 43 7.39 2.59 2.17
N LYS A 44 6.68 3.48 2.88
CA LYS A 44 7.26 4.74 3.38
C LYS A 44 8.20 4.52 4.56
N TRP A 45 7.90 3.56 5.42
CA TRP A 45 8.68 3.28 6.63
C TRP A 45 9.49 1.99 6.55
N ARG A 46 9.64 1.38 5.36
CA ARG A 46 10.38 0.12 5.15
C ARG A 46 11.77 0.07 5.80
N LYS A 47 12.48 1.21 5.83
CA LYS A 47 13.84 1.34 6.39
C LYS A 47 13.87 1.95 7.78
N LYS A 48 12.72 2.31 8.35
CA LYS A 48 12.59 2.95 9.66
C LYS A 48 11.92 1.99 10.64
N LYS A 49 12.31 2.02 11.91
CA LYS A 49 11.56 1.33 12.95
C LYS A 49 10.33 2.17 13.28
N VAL A 50 9.14 1.62 13.08
CA VAL A 50 7.86 2.32 13.33
C VAL A 50 7.78 2.83 14.77
N GLU A 51 8.34 2.08 15.72
CA GLU A 51 8.45 2.41 17.14
C GLU A 51 9.28 3.67 17.45
N GLN A 52 10.13 4.10 16.51
CA GLN A 52 10.99 5.27 16.68
C GLN A 52 10.43 6.51 15.95
N LEU A 53 9.34 6.36 15.21
CA LEU A 53 8.74 7.47 14.48
C LEU A 53 8.05 8.43 15.44
N ARG A 54 8.33 9.73 15.29
CA ARG A 54 7.62 10.75 16.04
C ARG A 54 6.23 10.96 15.43
N LEU A 55 5.26 11.30 16.27
CA LEU A 55 3.87 11.50 15.86
C LEU A 55 3.73 12.46 14.66
N HIS A 56 4.46 13.58 14.66
CA HIS A 56 4.40 14.54 13.55
C HIS A 56 4.97 13.97 12.24
N GLU A 57 5.97 13.09 12.29
CA GLU A 57 6.50 12.43 11.09
C GLU A 57 5.48 11.46 10.50
N VAL A 58 4.75 10.75 11.36
CA VAL A 58 3.68 9.84 10.95
C VAL A 58 2.54 10.62 10.28
N ILE A 59 2.05 11.67 10.94
CA ILE A 59 0.98 12.53 10.40
C ILE A 59 1.43 13.17 9.08
N SER A 60 2.63 13.73 9.03
CA SER A 60 3.18 14.32 7.80
C SER A 60 3.29 13.30 6.67
N THR A 61 3.67 12.05 6.98
CA THR A 61 3.73 10.98 5.98
C THR A 61 2.35 10.68 5.43
N ILE A 62 1.34 10.52 6.30
CA ILE A 62 -0.05 10.21 5.92
C ILE A 62 -0.59 11.27 4.95
N PHE A 63 -0.44 12.55 5.27
CA PHE A 63 -0.93 13.62 4.41
C PHE A 63 -0.17 13.76 3.09
N ALA A 64 1.09 13.32 3.04
CA ALA A 64 1.90 13.30 1.82
C ALA A 64 1.56 12.15 0.86
N VAL A 65 0.78 11.14 1.28
CA VAL A 65 0.35 10.03 0.41
C VAL A 65 -0.69 10.51 -0.58
N SER A 66 -0.52 10.16 -1.86
CA SER A 66 -1.54 10.34 -2.89
C SER A 66 -2.35 9.05 -3.11
N PRO A 67 -3.59 9.13 -3.63
CA PRO A 67 -4.34 7.94 -4.02
C PRO A 67 -3.59 7.08 -5.06
N SER A 68 -2.92 7.73 -6.02
CA SER A 68 -2.14 7.07 -7.07
C SER A 68 -1.00 6.22 -6.49
N ASP A 69 -0.35 6.69 -5.42
CA ASP A 69 0.70 5.93 -4.74
C ASP A 69 0.19 4.57 -4.23
N ILE A 70 -1.01 4.56 -3.64
CA ILE A 70 -1.63 3.35 -3.07
C ILE A 70 -2.09 2.41 -4.19
N VAL A 71 -2.71 2.94 -5.24
CA VAL A 71 -3.15 2.15 -6.39
C VAL A 71 -1.95 1.47 -7.06
N SER A 72 -0.88 2.21 -7.34
CA SER A 72 0.33 1.64 -7.92
C SER A 72 0.98 0.60 -7.00
N PHE A 73 0.95 0.82 -5.69
CA PHE A 73 1.45 -0.15 -4.72
C PHE A 73 0.66 -1.46 -4.77
N ASN A 74 -0.66 -1.38 -4.67
CA ASN A 74 -1.54 -2.55 -4.72
C ASN A 74 -1.42 -3.31 -6.05
N GLN A 75 -1.26 -2.61 -7.18
CA GLN A 75 -1.04 -3.24 -8.48
C GLN A 75 0.26 -4.04 -8.53
N VAL A 76 1.37 -3.46 -8.03
CA VAL A 76 2.66 -4.17 -8.00
C VAL A 76 2.59 -5.40 -7.11
N GLU A 77 1.98 -5.28 -5.93
CA GLU A 77 1.78 -6.41 -5.02
C GLU A 77 0.92 -7.50 -5.67
N PHE A 78 -0.19 -7.16 -6.32
CA PHE A 78 -1.05 -8.12 -7.04
C PHE A 78 -0.30 -8.86 -8.16
N LEU A 79 0.54 -8.15 -8.92
CA LEU A 79 1.36 -8.74 -9.98
C LEU A 79 2.47 -9.65 -9.42
N GLN A 80 2.94 -9.40 -8.20
CA GLN A 80 3.94 -10.22 -7.53
C GLN A 80 3.33 -11.40 -6.79
N SER A 81 2.14 -11.24 -6.21
CA SER A 81 1.45 -12.25 -5.42
C SER A 81 0.74 -13.28 -6.29
N ASN A 82 0.20 -12.85 -7.42
CA ASN A 82 -0.22 -13.78 -8.45
C ASN A 82 1.05 -14.21 -9.17
N ASN A 83 1.46 -15.45 -8.95
CA ASN A 83 2.15 -16.20 -9.98
C ASN A 83 1.22 -16.29 -11.20
N TRP A 84 1.07 -15.19 -11.94
CA TRP A 84 0.24 -15.09 -13.14
C TRP A 84 0.62 -16.17 -14.16
N PHE A 85 1.86 -16.64 -14.10
CA PHE A 85 2.39 -17.73 -14.92
C PHE A 85 2.24 -19.12 -14.31
N GLU A 86 1.70 -19.29 -13.10
CA GLU A 86 1.45 -20.65 -12.56
C GLU A 86 0.27 -21.33 -13.24
N GLU A 87 -0.76 -20.59 -13.64
CA GLU A 87 -1.90 -21.14 -14.39
C GLU A 87 -1.58 -21.36 -15.87
N VAL A 88 -0.62 -20.62 -16.44
CA VAL A 88 -0.25 -20.81 -17.84
C VAL A 88 0.90 -21.81 -17.92
N ASN A 89 0.59 -23.01 -18.43
CA ASN A 89 1.63 -23.98 -18.74
C ASN A 89 2.69 -23.32 -19.65
N ASN A 90 3.96 -23.57 -19.37
CA ASN A 90 5.09 -22.99 -20.11
C ASN A 90 4.97 -23.23 -21.63
N GLU A 91 4.32 -24.33 -22.02
CA GLU A 91 3.98 -24.69 -23.41
C GLU A 91 2.98 -23.71 -24.07
N GLU A 92 1.96 -23.27 -23.33
CA GLU A 92 0.95 -22.31 -23.80
C GLU A 92 1.54 -20.90 -23.90
N LEU A 93 2.43 -20.53 -22.96
CA LEU A 93 3.21 -19.28 -23.04
C LEU A 93 4.09 -19.26 -24.29
N GLN A 94 4.76 -20.37 -24.60
CA GLN A 94 5.62 -20.49 -25.79
C GLN A 94 4.81 -20.41 -27.09
N LEU A 95 3.58 -20.93 -27.10
CA LEU A 95 2.68 -20.80 -28.25
C LEU A 95 2.26 -19.34 -28.49
N LEU A 96 1.94 -18.60 -27.42
CA LEU A 96 1.47 -17.21 -27.50
C LEU A 96 2.57 -16.21 -27.86
N LEU A 97 3.79 -16.42 -27.36
CA LEU A 97 4.93 -15.54 -27.63
C LEU A 97 5.52 -15.75 -29.05
N GLY A 98 5.09 -16.82 -29.73
CA GLY A 98 5.61 -17.24 -31.01
C GLY A 98 7.03 -17.80 -30.91
N PRO A 99 7.52 -18.46 -31.98
CA PRO A 99 8.86 -19.01 -31.97
C PRO A 99 9.88 -17.89 -31.75
N VAL A 100 10.82 -18.11 -30.83
CA VAL A 100 11.98 -17.24 -30.65
C VAL A 100 12.70 -17.20 -31.99
N LYS A 101 12.65 -16.06 -32.66
CA LYS A 101 13.39 -15.85 -33.90
C LYS A 101 14.88 -15.83 -33.54
N THR A 102 15.56 -16.94 -33.80
CA THR A 102 17.02 -17.00 -33.94
C THR A 102 17.50 -16.18 -35.11
#